data_AF-A0A7Y6YWW5-F1
#
_entry.id   AF-A0A7Y6YWW5-F1
#
_cell.length_a   1.000
_cell.length_b   1.000
_cell.length_c   1.000
_cell.angle_alpha   90.00
_cell.angle_beta   90.00
_cell.angle_gamma   90.00
#
_symmetry.space_group_name_H-M   'P 1'
#
loop_
_entity.id
_entity.type
_entity.pdbx_description
1 polymer ?
#
loop_
_entity_poly.entity_id
_entity_poly.type
_entity_poly.pdbx_seq_one_letter_code
_entity_poly.pdbx_strand_id
1 'polypeptide(L)'
;MRNLFLTAFMLTFLITTNALAHKVIASAWTDGADIEGEVGFSNGIMAEKGTLVEVFNDKDEKIGETVVGEEGLFRFTPTQAIAHKFVANLGAGHVAQYLMAANELPEGIGLKNTEPPKEAVKAQSDIERPIIGEEKLTRMIAKAVRKEVQPLRKEIAAYKEKNNFQSILGGIGYIFGLTGIVFYIMARRKEKSAP
;
A
#
# COMPACT_ATOMS: atom_id res chain seq x y z
N MET A 1 -22.00 32.26 -32.84
CA MET A 1 -20.67 31.60 -32.72
C MET A 1 -20.16 31.53 -31.28
N ARG A 2 -20.09 32.64 -30.51
CA ARG A 2 -19.61 32.65 -29.11
C ARG A 2 -20.32 31.65 -28.17
N ASN A 3 -21.63 31.51 -28.29
CA ASN A 3 -22.42 30.60 -27.45
C ASN A 3 -22.15 29.12 -27.80
N LEU A 4 -21.82 28.83 -29.07
CA LEU A 4 -21.48 27.49 -29.55
C LEU A 4 -20.12 27.03 -29.00
N PHE A 5 -19.15 27.95 -28.94
CA PHE A 5 -17.85 27.70 -28.30
C PHE A 5 -17.97 27.50 -26.79
N LEU A 6 -18.83 28.27 -26.10
CA LEU A 6 -19.07 28.07 -24.66
C LEU A 6 -19.75 26.72 -24.38
N THR A 7 -20.76 26.34 -25.17
CA THR A 7 -21.41 25.04 -25.02
C THR A 7 -20.47 23.88 -25.34
N ALA A 8 -19.62 23.99 -26.37
CA ALA A 8 -18.64 22.97 -26.69
C ALA A 8 -17.56 22.83 -25.60
N PHE A 9 -17.10 23.96 -25.03
CA PHE A 9 -16.15 23.98 -23.92
C PHE A 9 -16.75 23.35 -22.65
N MET A 10 -18.00 23.68 -22.33
CA MET A 10 -18.71 23.10 -21.19
C MET A 10 -18.99 21.60 -21.38
N LEU A 11 -19.31 21.15 -22.59
CA LEU A 11 -19.50 19.73 -22.92
C LEU A 11 -18.20 18.93 -22.80
N THR A 12 -17.04 19.55 -23.06
CA THR A 12 -15.72 18.91 -22.95
C THR A 12 -15.38 18.54 -21.50
N PHE A 13 -15.84 19.34 -20.52
CA PHE A 13 -15.67 19.03 -19.08
C PHE A 13 -16.53 17.83 -18.62
N LEU A 14 -17.62 17.50 -19.33
CA LEU A 14 -18.44 16.32 -19.00
C LEU A 14 -17.86 15.00 -19.51
N ILE A 15 -16.80 15.03 -20.32
CA ILE A 15 -16.16 13.84 -20.92
C ILE A 15 -14.89 13.44 -20.14
N THR A 16 -14.58 14.09 -19.02
CA THR A 16 -13.47 13.63 -18.17
C THR A 16 -13.81 12.26 -17.61
N THR A 17 -13.17 11.22 -18.15
CA THR A 17 -13.28 9.87 -17.63
C THR A 17 -12.67 9.82 -16.23
N ASN A 18 -13.23 8.97 -15.36
CA ASN A 18 -12.56 8.63 -14.12
C ASN A 18 -11.19 8.04 -14.47
N ALA A 19 -10.12 8.63 -13.96
CA ALA A 19 -8.82 7.98 -13.97
C ALA A 19 -8.94 6.72 -13.11
N LEU A 20 -9.04 5.56 -13.75
CA LEU A 20 -9.00 4.23 -13.14
C LEU A 20 -7.59 3.86 -12.62
N ALA A 21 -6.79 4.88 -12.31
CA ALA A 21 -5.54 4.71 -11.61
C ALA A 21 -5.85 4.56 -10.11
N HIS A 22 -5.00 3.83 -9.38
CA HIS A 22 -4.95 3.74 -7.91
C HIS A 22 -5.77 2.63 -7.26
N LYS A 23 -5.39 1.38 -7.54
CA LYS A 23 -5.88 0.19 -6.82
C LYS A 23 -4.79 -0.85 -6.59
N VAL A 24 -3.64 -0.41 -6.10
CA VAL A 24 -2.53 -1.30 -5.74
C VAL A 24 -2.38 -1.37 -4.23
N ILE A 25 -1.97 -2.52 -3.74
CA ILE A 25 -1.58 -2.75 -2.34
C ILE A 25 -0.12 -3.18 -2.33
N ALA A 26 0.64 -2.63 -1.38
CA ALA A 26 1.96 -3.10 -1.04
C ALA A 26 2.13 -3.03 0.48
N SER A 27 2.73 -4.07 1.06
CA SER A 27 3.18 -4.04 2.45
C SER A 27 4.42 -4.91 2.61
N ALA A 28 5.22 -4.64 3.63
CA ALA A 28 6.39 -5.46 3.97
C ALA A 28 6.57 -5.53 5.49
N TRP A 29 7.28 -6.56 5.95
CA TRP A 29 7.52 -6.84 7.36
C TRP A 29 8.81 -7.64 7.54
N THR A 30 9.34 -7.66 8.75
CA THR A 30 10.50 -8.48 9.09
C THR A 30 10.13 -9.95 9.23
N ASP A 31 10.91 -10.84 8.62
CA ASP A 31 10.90 -12.28 8.85
C ASP A 31 12.31 -12.77 9.15
N GLY A 32 12.69 -12.75 10.43
CA GLY A 32 14.06 -13.02 10.84
C GLY A 32 15.02 -11.96 10.30
N ALA A 33 16.04 -12.38 9.55
CA ALA A 33 17.01 -11.48 8.91
C ALA A 33 16.51 -10.88 7.59
N ASP A 34 15.39 -11.38 7.06
CA ASP A 34 14.84 -10.96 5.79
C ASP A 34 13.66 -10.01 5.99
N ILE A 35 13.34 -9.28 4.93
CA ILE A 35 12.10 -8.56 4.75
C ILE A 35 11.25 -9.38 3.78
N GLU A 36 10.03 -9.69 4.19
CA GLU A 36 9.02 -10.30 3.33
C GLU A 36 7.93 -9.28 3.08
N GLY A 37 7.44 -9.19 1.85
CA GLY A 37 6.36 -8.28 1.51
C GLY A 37 5.42 -8.86 0.50
N GLU A 38 4.30 -8.18 0.30
CA GLU A 38 3.25 -8.52 -0.64
C GLU A 38 2.99 -7.35 -1.59
N VAL A 39 2.68 -7.66 -2.84
CA VAL A 39 2.24 -6.69 -3.84
C VAL A 39 1.06 -7.26 -4.62
N GLY A 40 0.07 -6.41 -4.88
CA GLY A 40 -1.07 -6.79 -5.71
C GLY A 40 -2.03 -5.63 -5.93
N PHE A 41 -3.25 -5.98 -6.30
CA PHE A 41 -4.37 -5.08 -6.49
C PHE A 41 -5.36 -5.19 -5.32
N SER A 42 -6.05 -4.10 -5.02
CA SER A 42 -7.04 -4.06 -3.92
C SER A 42 -8.24 -4.97 -4.14
N ASN A 43 -8.48 -5.39 -5.38
CA ASN A 43 -9.53 -6.35 -5.75
C ASN A 43 -9.16 -7.82 -5.49
N GLY A 44 -7.99 -8.09 -4.90
CA GLY A 44 -7.52 -9.43 -4.55
C GLY A 44 -6.67 -10.12 -5.62
N ILE A 45 -6.50 -9.52 -6.81
CA ILE A 45 -5.55 -10.02 -7.81
C ILE A 45 -4.14 -9.70 -7.32
N MET A 46 -3.29 -10.71 -7.15
CA MET A 46 -1.91 -10.52 -6.70
C MET A 46 -0.97 -10.22 -7.88
N ALA A 47 0.18 -9.61 -7.60
CA ALA A 47 1.20 -9.37 -8.62
C ALA A 47 1.70 -10.68 -9.24
N GLU A 48 1.98 -10.67 -10.54
CA GLU A 48 2.45 -11.86 -11.25
C GLU A 48 3.84 -12.26 -10.76
N LYS A 49 4.10 -13.57 -10.72
CA LYS A 49 5.43 -14.11 -10.44
C LYS A 49 6.43 -13.56 -11.46
N GLY A 50 7.57 -13.08 -10.97
CA GLY A 50 8.60 -12.43 -11.78
C GLY A 50 8.45 -10.91 -11.89
N THR A 51 7.38 -10.32 -11.35
CA THR A 51 7.27 -8.85 -11.23
C THR A 51 8.47 -8.31 -10.46
N LEU A 52 9.19 -7.35 -11.04
CA LEU A 52 10.34 -6.70 -10.41
C LEU A 52 9.88 -5.80 -9.25
N VAL A 53 10.54 -5.94 -8.11
CA VAL A 53 10.43 -5.04 -6.96
C VAL A 53 11.78 -4.36 -6.78
N GLU A 54 11.84 -3.07 -7.06
CA GLU A 54 13.02 -2.24 -6.86
C GLU A 54 13.02 -1.66 -5.44
N VAL A 55 14.21 -1.56 -4.83
CA VAL A 55 14.36 -1.06 -3.47
C VAL A 55 15.23 0.18 -3.49
N PHE A 56 14.70 1.27 -2.94
CA PHE A 56 15.34 2.59 -2.90
C PHE A 56 15.55 3.05 -1.46
N ASN A 57 16.51 3.96 -1.25
CA ASN A 57 16.62 4.70 0.00
C ASN A 57 15.70 5.94 0.03
N ASP A 58 15.82 6.74 1.09
CA ASP A 58 15.10 8.00 1.30
C ASP A 58 15.43 9.11 0.29
N LYS A 59 16.55 8.98 -0.44
CA LYS A 59 17.02 9.89 -1.48
C LYS A 59 16.66 9.41 -2.90
N ASP A 60 15.82 8.39 -3.02
CA ASP A 60 15.44 7.75 -4.29
C ASP A 60 16.61 7.10 -5.04
N GLU A 61 17.69 6.75 -4.34
CA GLU A 61 18.80 5.97 -4.90
C GLU A 61 18.50 4.48 -4.78
N LYS A 62 18.67 3.71 -5.87
CA LYS A 62 18.44 2.27 -5.87
C LYS A 62 19.50 1.56 -5.03
N ILE A 63 19.06 0.83 -4.01
CA ILE A 63 19.92 0.08 -3.07
C ILE A 63 19.78 -1.44 -3.22
N GLY A 64 18.81 -1.91 -4.01
CA GLY A 64 18.64 -3.32 -4.29
C GLY A 64 17.42 -3.59 -5.17
N GLU A 65 17.18 -4.87 -5.41
CA GLU A 65 16.00 -5.37 -6.11
C GLU A 65 15.69 -6.81 -5.69
N THR A 66 14.45 -7.21 -5.92
CA THR A 66 13.98 -8.59 -5.77
C THR A 66 12.84 -8.84 -6.76
N VAL A 67 12.33 -10.07 -6.81
CA VAL A 67 11.21 -10.44 -7.67
C VAL A 67 10.08 -11.03 -6.85
N VAL A 68 8.86 -10.78 -7.31
CA VAL A 68 7.66 -11.42 -6.77
C VAL A 68 7.70 -12.92 -7.09
N GLY A 69 7.49 -13.74 -6.06
CA GLY A 69 7.35 -15.19 -6.12
C GLY A 69 5.88 -15.62 -6.23
N GLU A 70 5.47 -16.52 -5.34
CA GLU A 70 4.09 -17.03 -5.29
C GLU A 70 3.19 -16.10 -4.48
N GLU A 71 1.89 -16.10 -4.80
CA GLU A 71 0.86 -15.35 -4.06
C GLU A 71 1.10 -13.82 -3.96
N GLY A 72 1.89 -13.24 -4.86
CA GLY A 72 2.26 -11.82 -4.81
C GLY A 72 3.32 -11.48 -3.76
N LEU A 73 3.95 -12.48 -3.14
CA LEU A 73 4.96 -12.28 -2.11
C LEU A 73 6.35 -12.06 -2.71
N PHE A 74 7.16 -11.23 -2.06
CA PHE A 74 8.58 -11.07 -2.37
C PHE A 74 9.41 -11.17 -1.09
N ARG A 75 10.71 -11.47 -1.24
CA ARG A 75 11.67 -11.52 -0.13
C ARG A 75 12.91 -10.72 -0.47
N PHE A 76 13.40 -9.94 0.50
CA PHE A 76 14.57 -9.07 0.34
C PHE A 76 15.42 -9.11 1.61
N THR A 77 16.72 -9.35 1.49
CA THR A 77 17.65 -9.31 2.63
C THR A 77 18.34 -7.95 2.68
N PRO A 78 18.00 -7.07 3.65
CA PRO A 78 18.59 -5.74 3.73
C PRO A 78 20.08 -5.80 4.06
N THR A 79 20.87 -4.97 3.40
CA THR A 79 22.32 -4.86 3.61
C THR A 79 22.73 -3.61 4.38
N GLN A 80 21.81 -2.65 4.51
CA GLN A 80 22.03 -1.35 5.17
C GLN A 80 20.90 -1.07 6.16
N ALA A 81 21.18 -0.50 7.33
CA ALA A 81 20.18 -0.17 8.34
C ALA A 81 19.54 1.21 8.07
N ILE A 82 18.96 1.40 6.88
CA ILE A 82 18.35 2.66 6.41
C ILE A 82 16.91 2.42 5.94
N ALA A 83 16.10 3.46 5.77
CA ALA A 83 14.74 3.27 5.25
C ALA A 83 14.77 2.60 3.86
N HIS A 84 13.87 1.63 3.64
CA HIS A 84 13.75 0.92 2.37
C HIS A 84 12.39 1.24 1.75
N LYS A 85 12.41 1.83 0.55
CA LYS A 85 11.23 2.05 -0.27
C LYS A 85 11.15 0.98 -1.35
N PHE A 86 10.19 0.07 -1.20
CA PHE A 86 9.88 -0.97 -2.18
C PHE A 86 8.94 -0.41 -3.25
N VAL A 87 9.30 -0.57 -4.51
CA VAL A 87 8.54 -0.07 -5.67
C VAL A 87 8.34 -1.20 -6.66
N ALA A 88 7.09 -1.46 -7.04
CA ALA A 88 6.74 -2.49 -8.02
C ALA A 88 5.80 -1.93 -9.08
N ASN A 89 6.14 -2.13 -10.36
CA ASN A 89 5.31 -1.70 -11.48
C ASN A 89 4.46 -2.87 -11.99
N LEU A 90 3.14 -2.77 -11.81
CA LEU A 90 2.14 -3.76 -12.21
C LEU A 90 1.53 -3.47 -13.59
N GLY A 91 2.10 -2.51 -14.34
CA GLY A 91 1.67 -2.15 -15.70
C GLY A 91 0.52 -1.13 -15.74
N ALA A 92 0.29 -0.55 -16.92
CA ALA A 92 -0.77 0.46 -17.16
C ALA A 92 -0.81 1.63 -16.15
N GLY A 93 0.35 2.01 -15.59
CA GLY A 93 0.46 3.07 -14.59
C GLY A 93 0.21 2.64 -13.14
N HIS A 94 0.02 1.35 -12.88
CA HIS A 94 -0.14 0.80 -11.52
C HIS A 94 1.22 0.59 -10.86
N VAL A 95 1.69 1.58 -10.12
CA VAL A 95 2.95 1.48 -9.36
C VAL A 95 2.64 1.38 -7.87
N ALA A 96 2.98 0.26 -7.26
CA ALA A 96 2.86 0.05 -5.83
C ALA A 96 4.12 0.54 -5.12
N GLN A 97 3.97 1.26 -4.01
CA GLN A 97 5.08 1.75 -3.20
C GLN A 97 4.82 1.43 -1.72
N TYR A 98 5.85 0.96 -1.03
CA TYR A 98 5.82 0.78 0.42
C TYR A 98 7.13 1.25 1.03
N LEU A 99 7.06 2.11 2.05
CA LEU A 99 8.21 2.60 2.80
C LEU A 99 8.28 1.85 4.13
N MET A 100 9.35 1.09 4.33
CA MET A 100 9.72 0.51 5.61
C MET A 100 10.73 1.42 6.31
N ALA A 101 10.41 1.87 7.52
CA ALA A 101 11.29 2.76 8.28
C ALA A 101 12.52 2.00 8.82
N ALA A 102 13.61 2.71 9.06
CA ALA A 102 14.86 2.08 9.53
C ALA A 102 14.72 1.35 10.88
N ASN A 103 13.83 1.82 11.75
CA ASN A 103 13.53 1.19 13.04
C ASN A 103 12.61 -0.04 12.93
N GLU A 104 12.06 -0.32 11.76
CA GLU A 104 11.24 -1.51 11.48
C GLU A 104 12.04 -2.62 10.81
N LEU A 105 13.34 -2.42 10.57
CA LEU A 105 14.19 -3.39 9.90
C LEU A 105 14.63 -4.53 10.84
N PRO A 106 15.05 -5.68 10.28
CA PRO A 106 15.74 -6.72 11.04
C PRO A 106 16.93 -6.19 11.85
N GLU A 107 17.12 -6.73 13.05
CA GLU A 107 18.30 -6.43 13.86
C GLU A 107 19.57 -7.07 13.24
N GLY A 108 20.74 -6.44 13.44
CA GLY A 108 22.04 -7.00 13.02
C GLY A 108 22.38 -6.85 11.53
N ILE A 109 21.70 -5.96 10.80
CA ILE A 109 22.02 -5.65 9.40
C ILE A 109 23.47 -5.15 9.28
N GLY A 110 24.22 -5.76 8.36
CA GLY A 110 25.62 -5.39 8.10
C GLY A 110 26.67 -6.09 8.97
N LEU A 111 26.28 -7.00 9.89
CA LEU A 111 27.23 -7.76 10.72
C LEU A 111 27.84 -9.01 10.05
N LYS A 112 27.68 -9.17 8.73
CA LYS A 112 28.27 -10.29 7.99
C LYS A 112 29.32 -9.80 7.00
N ASN A 113 30.57 -9.74 7.48
CA ASN A 113 31.78 -10.12 6.74
C ASN A 113 33.03 -9.98 7.65
N THR A 114 33.25 -10.95 8.54
CA THR A 114 34.59 -11.36 8.98
C THR A 114 34.56 -12.81 9.48
N GLU A 115 35.04 -13.70 8.61
CA GLU A 115 35.84 -14.90 8.87
C GLU A 115 35.19 -16.21 9.43
N PRO A 116 35.51 -17.39 8.85
CA PRO A 116 35.05 -18.70 9.33
C PRO A 116 36.03 -19.32 10.32
N PRO A 117 35.54 -20.09 11.32
CA PRO A 117 36.36 -21.20 11.82
C PRO A 117 35.65 -22.56 11.91
N LYS A 118 36.34 -23.54 11.30
CA LYS A 118 36.64 -24.91 11.74
C LYS A 118 35.52 -25.84 12.21
N GLU A 119 35.41 -26.94 11.48
CA GLU A 119 34.96 -28.24 11.98
C GLU A 119 35.59 -28.59 13.33
N ALA A 120 34.75 -28.99 14.27
CA ALA A 120 35.09 -29.89 15.36
C ALA A 120 33.89 -30.83 15.62
N VAL A 121 34.24 -32.07 15.91
CA VAL A 121 33.42 -33.29 15.85
C VAL A 121 32.39 -33.39 16.98
N LYS A 122 31.31 -34.13 16.68
CA LYS A 122 30.19 -34.56 17.52
C LYS A 122 30.56 -35.00 18.96
N ALA A 123 29.69 -34.64 19.90
CA ALA A 123 29.33 -35.48 21.04
C ALA A 123 27.80 -35.40 21.22
N GLN A 124 27.18 -36.57 21.34
CA GLN A 124 25.74 -36.80 21.35
C GLN A 124 25.40 -37.40 22.72
N SER A 125 24.73 -36.64 23.59
CA SER A 125 23.72 -37.16 24.52
C SER A 125 22.92 -36.00 25.11
N ASP A 126 21.61 -36.09 24.97
CA ASP A 126 20.64 -36.05 26.07
C ASP A 126 19.33 -35.38 25.67
N ILE A 127 18.27 -36.14 25.92
CA ILE A 127 16.84 -35.92 25.70
C ILE A 127 16.47 -34.42 25.60
N GLU A 128 16.38 -33.93 24.37
CA GLU A 128 15.98 -32.57 24.08
C GLU A 128 14.44 -32.50 24.08
N ARG A 129 13.86 -32.17 25.23
CA ARG A 129 12.55 -31.51 25.23
C ARG A 129 12.71 -30.30 24.31
N PRO A 130 11.82 -30.05 23.32
CA PRO A 130 11.94 -28.86 22.51
C PRO A 130 11.60 -27.67 23.42
N ILE A 131 12.62 -27.12 24.07
CA ILE A 131 12.57 -25.74 24.52
C ILE A 131 12.56 -24.96 23.21
N ILE A 132 11.37 -24.75 22.66
CA ILE A 132 11.19 -23.85 21.53
C ILE A 132 11.73 -22.52 22.06
N GLY A 133 12.92 -22.12 21.59
CA GLY A 133 13.52 -20.85 21.99
C GLY A 133 12.49 -19.74 21.80
N GLU A 134 12.41 -18.83 22.79
CA GLU A 134 11.41 -17.77 22.86
C GLU A 134 11.29 -16.98 21.54
N GLU A 135 12.42 -16.77 20.87
CA GLU A 135 12.50 -16.16 19.55
C GLU A 135 11.77 -16.97 18.46
N LYS A 136 11.99 -18.29 18.41
CA LYS A 136 11.34 -19.20 17.44
C LYS A 136 9.83 -19.25 17.68
N LEU A 137 9.39 -19.27 18.93
CA LEU A 137 7.98 -19.22 19.29
C LEU A 137 7.35 -17.90 18.83
N THR A 138 7.99 -16.77 19.12
CA THR A 138 7.55 -15.44 18.72
C THR A 138 7.42 -15.33 17.20
N ARG A 139 8.40 -15.84 16.44
CA ARG A 139 8.34 -15.89 14.97
C ARG A 139 7.18 -16.74 14.45
N MET A 140 6.92 -17.90 15.06
CA MET A 140 5.78 -18.75 14.67
C MET A 140 4.44 -18.07 14.94
N ILE A 141 4.29 -17.41 16.10
CA ILE A 141 3.10 -16.64 16.44
C ILE A 141 2.92 -15.48 15.45
N ALA A 142 3.96 -14.69 15.19
CA ALA A 142 3.92 -13.59 14.23
C ALA A 142 3.54 -14.07 12.82
N LYS A 143 4.08 -15.23 12.38
CA LYS A 143 3.71 -15.85 11.11
C LYS A 143 2.24 -16.27 11.07
N ALA A 144 1.73 -16.90 12.13
CA ALA A 144 0.33 -17.31 12.22
C ALA A 144 -0.62 -16.10 12.21
N VAL A 145 -0.34 -15.08 13.03
CA VAL A 145 -1.12 -13.84 13.08
C VAL A 145 -1.12 -13.14 11.71
N ARG A 146 0.02 -13.08 11.02
CA ARG A 146 0.10 -12.50 9.67
C ARG A 146 -0.79 -13.23 8.67
N LYS A 147 -0.77 -14.56 8.69
CA LYS A 147 -1.61 -15.39 7.82
C LYS A 147 -3.10 -15.06 7.98
N GLU A 148 -3.54 -14.79 9.20
CA GLU A 148 -4.94 -14.42 9.50
C GLU A 148 -5.25 -12.93 9.23
N VAL A 149 -4.28 -12.02 9.43
CA VAL A 149 -4.47 -10.57 9.22
C VAL A 149 -4.42 -10.19 7.74
N GLN A 150 -3.66 -10.92 6.93
CA GLN A 150 -3.51 -10.67 5.49
C GLN A 150 -4.85 -10.61 4.74
N PRO A 151 -5.77 -11.59 4.85
CA PRO A 151 -7.07 -11.51 4.19
C PRO A 151 -7.90 -10.32 4.69
N LEU A 152 -7.85 -9.99 5.99
CA LEU A 152 -8.57 -8.83 6.54
C LEU A 152 -8.07 -7.50 5.96
N ARG A 153 -6.75 -7.35 5.77
CA ARG A 153 -6.18 -6.16 5.11
C ARG A 153 -6.69 -6.03 3.68
N LYS A 154 -6.76 -7.15 2.95
CA LYS A 154 -7.30 -7.20 1.59
C LYS A 154 -8.78 -6.80 1.58
N GLU A 155 -9.58 -7.33 2.50
CA GLU A 155 -11.00 -6.96 2.63
C GLU A 155 -11.20 -5.49 3.01
N ILE A 156 -10.40 -4.94 3.94
CA ILE A 156 -10.47 -3.53 4.31
C ILE A 156 -10.10 -2.64 3.11
N ALA A 157 -9.06 -3.02 2.36
CA ALA A 157 -8.67 -2.30 1.15
C ALA A 157 -9.80 -2.33 0.10
N ALA A 158 -10.39 -3.50 -0.14
CA ALA A 158 -11.52 -3.68 -1.04
C ALA A 158 -12.78 -2.94 -0.57
N TYR A 159 -13.01 -2.84 0.74
CA TYR A 159 -14.14 -2.09 1.30
C TYR A 159 -13.96 -0.59 1.13
N LYS A 160 -12.77 -0.06 1.44
CA LYS A 160 -12.42 1.36 1.24
C LYS A 160 -12.51 1.78 -0.23
N GLU A 161 -12.33 0.84 -1.14
CA GLU A 161 -12.44 1.06 -2.58
C GLU A 161 -13.86 1.41 -3.05
N LYS A 162 -14.90 1.04 -2.28
CA LYS A 162 -16.28 1.35 -2.65
C LYS A 162 -16.53 2.85 -2.47
N ASN A 163 -16.34 3.62 -3.53
CA ASN A 163 -16.81 5.00 -3.63
C ASN A 163 -18.32 5.01 -3.33
N ASN A 164 -18.69 5.55 -2.17
CA ASN A 164 -20.09 5.65 -1.80
C ASN A 164 -20.76 6.73 -2.63
N PHE A 165 -21.39 6.35 -3.75
CA PHE A 165 -22.15 7.25 -4.62
C PHE A 165 -23.13 8.12 -3.83
N GLN A 166 -23.68 7.60 -2.73
CA GLN A 166 -24.58 8.33 -1.85
C GLN A 166 -23.89 9.50 -1.14
N SER A 167 -22.60 9.39 -0.80
CA SER A 167 -21.81 10.49 -0.25
C SER A 167 -21.55 11.59 -1.29
N ILE A 168 -21.28 11.22 -2.55
CA ILE A 168 -21.11 12.18 -3.65
C ILE A 168 -22.43 12.92 -3.90
N LEU A 169 -23.53 12.16 -4.06
CA LEU A 169 -24.86 12.72 -4.32
C LEU A 169 -25.36 13.57 -3.13
N GLY A 170 -25.05 13.15 -1.90
CA GLY A 170 -25.33 13.90 -0.69
C GLY A 170 -24.55 15.22 -0.61
N GLY A 171 -23.26 15.21 -0.97
CA GLY A 171 -22.44 16.42 -1.06
C GLY A 171 -22.96 17.41 -2.11
N ILE A 172 -23.32 16.91 -3.30
CA ILE A 172 -23.97 17.70 -4.35
C ILE A 172 -25.29 18.30 -3.84
N GLY A 173 -26.12 17.48 -3.19
CA GLY A 173 -27.39 17.92 -2.58
C GLY A 173 -27.19 19.00 -1.52
N TYR A 174 -26.12 18.93 -0.72
CA TYR A 174 -25.79 19.95 0.28
C TYR A 174 -25.42 21.29 -0.36
N ILE A 175 -24.61 21.28 -1.42
CA ILE A 175 -24.23 22.49 -2.18
C ILE A 175 -25.48 23.16 -2.77
N PHE A 176 -26.31 22.39 -3.48
CA PHE A 176 -27.55 22.92 -4.09
C PHE A 176 -28.58 23.33 -3.03
N GLY A 177 -28.68 22.61 -1.92
CA GLY A 177 -29.59 22.93 -0.83
C GLY A 177 -29.24 24.26 -0.16
N LEU A 178 -27.98 24.44 0.25
CA LEU A 178 -27.53 25.69 0.88
C LEU A 178 -27.63 26.88 -0.06
N THR A 179 -27.13 26.74 -1.30
CA THR A 179 -27.19 27.84 -2.28
C THR A 179 -28.63 28.18 -2.65
N GLY A 180 -29.51 27.18 -2.78
CA GLY A 180 -30.93 27.37 -3.00
C GLY A 180 -31.62 28.14 -1.88
N ILE A 181 -31.32 27.83 -0.61
CA ILE A 181 -31.84 28.55 0.55
C ILE A 181 -31.38 30.02 0.53
N VAL A 182 -30.09 30.26 0.30
CA VAL A 182 -29.53 31.62 0.23
C VAL A 182 -30.21 32.44 -0.86
N PHE A 183 -30.33 31.88 -2.08
CA PHE A 183 -31.00 32.57 -3.19
C PHE A 183 -32.48 32.80 -2.95
N TYR A 184 -33.18 31.86 -2.32
CA TYR A 184 -34.59 32.03 -1.95
C TYR A 184 -34.78 33.22 -0.98
N ILE A 185 -33.94 33.31 0.05
CA ILE A 185 -33.98 34.43 1.00
C ILE A 185 -33.63 35.75 0.30
N MET A 186 -32.61 35.77 -0.56
CA MET A 186 -32.25 36.97 -1.33
C MET A 186 -33.37 37.43 -2.28
N ALA A 187 -34.04 36.50 -2.97
CA ALA A 187 -35.17 36.79 -3.84
C ALA A 187 -36.34 37.41 -3.05
N ARG A 188 -36.69 36.80 -1.91
CA ARG A 188 -37.72 37.31 -0.97
C ARG A 188 -37.42 38.72 -0.44
N ARG A 189 -36.14 39.03 -0.18
CA ARG A 189 -35.73 40.38 0.25
C ARG A 189 -35.85 41.40 -0.88
N LYS A 190 -35.55 41.00 -2.11
CA LYS A 190 -35.64 41.87 -3.29
C LYS A 190 -37.09 42.22 -3.65
N GLU A 191 -38.02 41.26 -3.54
CA GLU A 191 -39.46 41.50 -3.75
C GLU A 191 -40.04 42.50 -2.73
N LYS A 192 -39.63 42.42 -1.45
CA LYS A 192 -40.07 43.38 -0.42
C LYS A 192 -39.46 44.78 -0.55
N SER A 193 -38.42 44.92 -1.36
CA SER A 193 -37.70 46.19 -1.59
C SER A 193 -38.01 46.79 -2.96
N ALA A 194 -38.91 46.18 -3.73
CA ALA A 194 -39.39 46.71 -5.00
C ALA A 194 -40.47 47.78 -4.71
N PRO A 195 -40.38 48.99 -5.30
CA PRO A 195 -41.32 50.09 -5.08
C PRO A 195 -42.72 49.80 -5.62
#